data_AF-A0A6V7S621-F1
#
_entry.id   AF-A0A6V7S621-F1
#
_cell.length_a   1.000
_cell.length_b   1.000
_cell.length_c   1.000
_cell.angle_alpha   90.00
_cell.angle_beta   90.00
_cell.angle_gamma   90.00
#
_symmetry.space_group_name_H-M   'P 1'
#
loop_
_entity.id
_entity.type
_entity.pdbx_description
1 polymer ?
#
loop_
_entity_poly.entity_id
_entity_poly.type
_entity_poly.pdbx_seq_one_letter_code
_entity_poly.pdbx_strand_id
1 'polypeptide(L)'
;MLKLFWGICIFLMTTECMKYNYKNSNNLFNNHKINKKQFFIKSRLSLDTLKDNHTYDIRTWTKLRIKRYTNKKSNEVYSFINDKNTNLETENRRKKIIIANWKCYLLKEEAYKLIDKLTQIKFSNYIDVIVSPNLLFLPYLHEKIKQNNSKISPCSQDVSLVNGLGAFTGETTANLLHELGINYTIIGHSERKKGFFNVGENIEQTALKVYNAINSKLKVILCVGENYTNRECSFPFQRFRELLSLIKQKIPKEEIKNIIIAFEPRFAVGTGNPVSSSNLNNCCFDIRRAILDEIDENTSKCIKIIYGGSITKSNVQDYIENTLIDGFLIGKSSIDETFIDIIKHVDNSHHV
;
A
#
# COMPACT_ATOMS: atom_id res chain seq x y z
N MET A 1 35.19 45.51 -34.09
CA MET A 1 34.99 44.49 -35.15
C MET A 1 34.67 43.07 -34.65
N LEU A 2 34.84 42.71 -33.36
CA LEU A 2 34.46 41.37 -32.86
C LEU A 2 33.00 41.22 -32.37
N LYS A 3 32.29 42.31 -32.05
CA LYS A 3 30.88 42.25 -31.61
C LYS A 3 29.84 42.14 -32.74
N LEU A 4 30.24 42.44 -33.98
CA LEU A 4 29.37 42.31 -35.15
C LEU A 4 29.36 40.87 -35.72
N PHE A 5 30.42 40.10 -35.49
CA PHE A 5 30.54 38.71 -35.94
C PHE A 5 29.66 37.74 -35.14
N TRP A 6 29.48 37.99 -33.84
CA TRP A 6 28.62 37.16 -32.97
C TRP A 6 27.12 37.33 -33.27
N GLY A 7 26.68 38.52 -33.68
CA GLY A 7 25.29 38.78 -34.05
C GLY A 7 24.86 38.09 -35.35
N ILE A 8 25.79 37.99 -36.32
CA ILE A 8 25.51 37.38 -37.64
C ILE A 8 25.48 35.85 -37.54
N CYS A 9 26.32 35.23 -36.69
CA CYS A 9 26.27 33.77 -36.47
C CYS A 9 24.97 33.31 -35.77
N ILE A 10 24.42 34.11 -34.84
CA ILE A 10 23.16 33.77 -34.15
C ILE A 10 21.94 33.95 -35.09
N PHE A 11 21.99 34.91 -36.02
CA PHE A 11 20.91 35.13 -36.99
C PHE A 11 20.92 34.10 -38.15
N LEU A 12 22.10 33.60 -38.54
CA LEU A 12 22.20 32.54 -39.57
C LEU A 12 21.85 31.14 -39.01
N MET A 13 22.18 30.83 -37.75
CA MET A 13 21.80 29.54 -37.15
C MET A 13 20.30 29.44 -36.83
N THR A 14 19.61 30.56 -36.61
CA THR A 14 18.16 30.56 -36.33
C THR A 14 17.30 30.51 -37.59
N THR A 15 17.83 30.90 -38.75
CA THR A 15 17.10 30.86 -40.03
C THR A 15 17.28 29.55 -40.81
N GLU A 16 18.39 28.82 -40.63
CA GLU A 16 18.54 27.46 -41.18
C GLU A 16 17.82 26.38 -40.35
N CYS A 17 17.79 26.50 -39.01
CA CYS A 17 17.04 25.56 -38.16
C CYS A 17 15.51 25.69 -38.28
N MET A 18 14.99 26.85 -38.74
CA MET A 18 13.54 27.02 -38.99
C MET A 18 13.07 26.66 -40.41
N LYS A 19 13.98 26.30 -41.33
CA LYS A 19 13.62 25.85 -42.68
C LYS A 19 13.65 24.34 -42.87
N TYR A 20 14.08 23.56 -41.88
CA TYR A 20 14.21 22.10 -41.98
C TYR A 20 13.12 21.28 -41.26
N ASN A 21 11.97 21.85 -40.90
CA ASN A 21 10.91 21.05 -40.26
C ASN A 21 9.46 21.39 -40.64
N TYR A 22 9.23 21.91 -41.86
CA TYR A 22 7.88 22.14 -42.38
C TYR A 22 7.57 21.49 -43.73
N LYS A 23 8.39 20.52 -44.18
CA LYS A 23 8.15 19.81 -45.45
C LYS A 23 8.25 18.28 -45.44
N ASN A 24 8.40 17.63 -44.27
CA ASN A 24 8.41 16.16 -44.16
C ASN A 24 7.37 15.56 -43.21
N SER A 25 6.42 16.35 -42.68
CA SER A 25 5.34 15.85 -41.81
C SER A 25 4.06 15.40 -42.55
N ASN A 26 4.00 15.49 -43.88
CA ASN A 26 2.80 15.11 -44.66
C ASN A 26 2.93 13.85 -45.52
N ASN A 27 4.02 13.08 -45.43
CA ASN A 27 4.22 11.86 -46.24
C ASN A 27 4.41 10.55 -45.45
N LEU A 28 4.12 10.54 -44.14
CA LEU A 28 4.11 9.32 -43.33
C LEU A 28 2.71 8.85 -42.91
N PHE A 29 1.65 9.51 -43.39
CA PHE A 29 0.25 9.15 -43.10
C PHE A 29 -0.51 8.46 -44.25
N ASN A 30 0.11 8.24 -45.42
CA ASN A 30 -0.53 7.59 -46.56
C ASN A 30 0.36 6.47 -47.10
N ASN A 31 0.37 5.31 -46.42
CA ASN A 31 0.41 3.96 -47.01
C ASN A 31 0.76 2.93 -45.94
N HIS A 32 -0.24 2.47 -45.20
CA HIS A 32 -0.36 1.07 -44.78
C HIS A 32 -1.82 0.79 -44.40
N LYS A 33 -2.59 0.26 -45.36
CA LYS A 33 -3.84 -0.44 -45.10
C LYS A 33 -3.53 -1.70 -44.28
N ILE A 34 -3.84 -1.70 -42.99
CA ILE A 34 -3.95 -2.92 -42.18
C ILE A 34 -5.23 -2.82 -41.34
N ASN A 35 -6.05 -3.87 -41.43
CA ASN A 35 -7.42 -4.03 -40.95
C ASN A 35 -7.71 -3.51 -39.52
N LYS A 36 -8.58 -2.50 -39.40
CA LYS A 36 -9.32 -2.22 -38.15
C LYS A 36 -10.60 -3.05 -38.13
N LYS A 37 -10.64 -4.13 -37.32
CA LYS A 37 -11.92 -4.65 -36.80
C LYS A 37 -12.29 -3.82 -35.57
N GLN A 38 -13.32 -3.00 -35.68
CA GLN A 38 -13.99 -2.35 -34.55
C GLN A 38 -14.74 -3.41 -33.73
N PHE A 39 -14.36 -3.62 -32.48
CA PHE A 39 -15.24 -4.24 -31.48
C PHE A 39 -15.90 -3.13 -30.67
N PHE A 40 -17.11 -2.76 -31.07
CA PHE A 40 -18.06 -2.04 -30.20
C PHE A 40 -18.78 -3.09 -29.34
N ILE A 41 -18.65 -3.00 -28.02
CA ILE A 41 -19.62 -3.59 -27.10
C ILE A 41 -20.38 -2.43 -26.44
N LYS A 42 -21.64 -2.25 -26.87
CA LYS A 42 -22.63 -1.46 -26.13
C LYS A 42 -23.07 -2.29 -24.92
N SER A 43 -22.79 -1.85 -23.70
CA SER A 43 -23.55 -2.30 -22.52
C SER A 43 -24.60 -1.25 -22.20
N ARG A 44 -25.85 -1.54 -22.60
CA ARG A 44 -27.04 -0.80 -22.22
C ARG A 44 -27.69 -1.57 -21.08
N LEU A 45 -27.57 -1.08 -19.85
CA LEU A 45 -28.41 -1.48 -18.72
C LEU A 45 -28.71 -0.22 -17.91
N SER A 46 -30.00 0.10 -17.82
CA SER A 46 -30.57 1.29 -17.21
C SER A 46 -30.36 1.27 -15.70
N LEU A 47 -29.80 2.37 -15.18
CA LEU A 47 -29.94 2.79 -13.80
C LEU A 47 -31.39 3.21 -13.59
N ASP A 48 -32.15 2.46 -12.79
CA ASP A 48 -33.21 3.03 -11.98
C ASP A 48 -33.68 2.07 -10.87
N THR A 49 -33.80 2.65 -9.66
CA THR A 49 -34.49 2.15 -8.46
C THR A 49 -33.89 0.99 -7.66
N LEU A 50 -32.95 1.30 -6.75
CA LEU A 50 -32.90 0.67 -5.42
C LEU A 50 -32.62 1.76 -4.38
N LYS A 51 -33.69 2.27 -3.76
CA LYS A 51 -33.63 3.05 -2.52
C LYS A 51 -33.81 2.06 -1.37
N ASP A 52 -32.72 1.62 -0.75
CA ASP A 52 -32.80 0.84 0.50
C ASP A 52 -32.19 1.66 1.63
N ASN A 53 -33.08 2.30 2.40
CA ASN A 53 -32.78 2.90 3.69
C ASN A 53 -32.72 1.79 4.74
N HIS A 54 -31.56 1.56 5.37
CA HIS A 54 -31.51 0.71 6.56
C HIS A 54 -30.56 1.26 7.62
N THR A 55 -31.15 1.76 8.71
CA THR A 55 -30.57 1.76 10.06
C THR A 55 -30.89 0.41 10.70
N TYR A 56 -29.91 -0.27 11.30
CA TYR A 56 -30.12 -1.55 11.97
C TYR A 56 -30.03 -1.41 13.49
N ASP A 57 -31.14 -1.70 14.16
CA ASP A 57 -31.23 -1.94 15.61
C ASP A 57 -31.15 -3.45 15.89
N ILE A 58 -30.34 -3.81 16.89
CA ILE A 58 -30.01 -5.18 17.27
C ILE A 58 -30.97 -5.60 18.38
N ARG A 59 -32.07 -6.24 18.01
CA ARG A 59 -32.72 -7.32 18.78
C ARG A 59 -33.88 -7.93 18.00
N THR A 60 -33.93 -9.26 18.02
CA THR A 60 -34.99 -10.15 17.51
C THR A 60 -35.12 -10.25 15.98
N TRP A 61 -35.11 -11.49 15.45
CA TRP A 61 -36.29 -12.15 14.86
C TRP A 61 -35.91 -13.38 14.03
N THR A 62 -36.39 -14.52 14.53
CA THR A 62 -36.55 -15.80 13.84
C THR A 62 -37.73 -15.78 12.87
N LYS A 63 -37.60 -16.59 11.80
CA LYS A 63 -38.62 -17.08 10.85
C LYS A 63 -39.27 -16.05 9.92
N LEU A 64 -38.87 -16.05 8.65
CA LEU A 64 -39.67 -16.60 7.54
C LEU A 64 -38.88 -16.63 6.22
N ARG A 65 -39.41 -17.45 5.31
CA ARG A 65 -38.76 -18.17 4.22
C ARG A 65 -38.86 -17.38 2.91
N ILE A 66 -37.72 -16.95 2.37
CA ILE A 66 -37.52 -16.65 0.95
C ILE A 66 -36.33 -17.50 0.53
N LYS A 67 -36.39 -18.17 -0.63
CA LYS A 67 -35.34 -19.04 -1.18
C LYS A 67 -34.00 -18.28 -1.18
N ARG A 68 -33.22 -18.45 -0.11
CA ARG A 68 -31.89 -17.88 0.06
C ARG A 68 -30.89 -18.85 -0.55
N TYR A 69 -30.05 -18.36 -1.45
CA TYR A 69 -28.77 -18.97 -1.76
C TYR A 69 -27.98 -19.04 -0.44
N THR A 70 -28.07 -20.18 0.25
CA THR A 70 -27.29 -20.47 1.46
C THR A 70 -25.86 -20.74 1.03
N ASN A 71 -24.99 -19.74 1.09
CA ASN A 71 -23.56 -19.98 0.99
C ASN A 71 -23.09 -20.47 2.37
N LYS A 72 -22.91 -21.79 2.52
CA LYS A 72 -22.48 -22.46 3.76
C LYS A 72 -21.20 -21.82 4.34
N LYS A 73 -20.32 -21.31 3.46
CA LYS A 73 -19.08 -20.57 3.78
C LYS A 73 -19.29 -19.27 4.57
N SER A 74 -20.37 -18.52 4.34
CA SER A 74 -20.57 -17.26 5.08
C SER A 74 -20.98 -17.53 6.53
N ASN A 75 -21.76 -18.59 6.78
CA ASN A 75 -22.14 -18.99 8.13
C ASN A 75 -20.96 -19.55 8.93
N GLU A 76 -20.01 -20.25 8.29
CA GLU A 76 -18.77 -20.71 8.93
C GLU A 76 -17.87 -19.55 9.38
N VAL A 77 -17.76 -18.49 8.58
CA VAL A 77 -17.04 -17.25 8.97
C VAL A 77 -17.71 -16.56 10.15
N TYR A 78 -19.05 -16.47 10.14
CA TYR A 78 -19.81 -15.86 11.23
C TYR A 78 -19.80 -16.71 12.52
N SER A 79 -19.82 -18.04 12.43
CA SER A 79 -19.72 -18.93 13.61
C SER A 79 -18.32 -18.97 14.20
N PHE A 80 -17.28 -18.93 13.37
CA PHE A 80 -15.87 -18.98 13.79
C PHE A 80 -15.44 -17.74 14.61
N ILE A 81 -16.03 -16.57 14.32
CA ILE A 81 -15.73 -15.32 15.06
C ILE A 81 -16.69 -15.14 16.25
N ASN A 82 -17.88 -15.76 16.22
CA ASN A 82 -18.80 -15.76 17.37
C ASN A 82 -18.42 -16.75 18.48
N ASP A 83 -17.39 -17.58 18.31
CA ASP A 83 -16.66 -18.20 19.42
C ASP A 83 -15.87 -17.11 20.19
N LYS A 84 -16.62 -16.21 20.83
CA LYS A 84 -16.18 -14.94 21.42
C LYS A 84 -15.27 -15.08 22.64
N ASN A 85 -14.97 -16.29 23.11
CA ASN A 85 -14.18 -16.50 24.31
C ASN A 85 -12.91 -17.35 24.11
N THR A 86 -12.66 -17.94 22.95
CA THR A 86 -11.49 -18.84 22.75
C THR A 86 -10.52 -18.41 21.65
N ASN A 87 -10.93 -17.57 20.69
CA ASN A 87 -10.06 -17.12 19.58
C ASN A 87 -9.50 -15.69 19.72
N LEU A 88 -10.08 -14.85 20.57
CA LEU A 88 -9.60 -13.47 20.79
C LEU A 88 -8.21 -13.44 21.46
N GLU A 89 -7.95 -14.34 22.42
CA GLU A 89 -6.64 -14.41 23.10
C GLU A 89 -5.51 -14.91 22.19
N THR A 90 -5.80 -15.76 21.21
CA THR A 90 -4.79 -16.30 20.28
C THR A 90 -4.49 -15.33 19.14
N GLU A 91 -5.49 -14.59 18.63
CA GLU A 91 -5.27 -13.55 17.62
C GLU A 91 -4.57 -12.30 18.17
N ASN A 92 -4.77 -11.96 19.45
CA ASN A 92 -4.10 -10.81 20.08
C ASN A 92 -2.60 -11.05 20.36
N ARG A 93 -2.14 -12.31 20.30
CA ARG A 93 -0.72 -12.69 20.48
C ARG A 93 0.11 -12.69 19.20
N ARG A 94 -0.45 -12.26 18.07
CA ARG A 94 0.32 -12.17 16.82
C ARG A 94 1.39 -11.08 16.94
N LYS A 95 2.61 -11.44 16.53
CA LYS A 95 3.76 -10.51 16.49
C LYS A 95 3.38 -9.23 15.75
N LYS A 96 3.39 -8.09 16.44
CA LYS A 96 2.96 -6.80 15.88
C LYS A 96 4.03 -6.24 14.93
N ILE A 97 3.61 -5.41 13.97
CA ILE A 97 4.50 -4.75 13.01
C ILE A 97 4.31 -3.24 13.11
N ILE A 98 5.39 -2.50 13.31
CA ILE A 98 5.38 -1.05 13.38
C ILE A 98 6.26 -0.53 12.26
N ILE A 99 5.66 0.19 11.32
CA ILE A 99 6.34 0.69 10.12
C ILE A 99 6.39 2.22 10.17
N ALA A 100 7.58 2.79 10.08
CA ALA A 100 7.78 4.21 9.86
C ALA A 100 7.85 4.52 8.36
N ASN A 101 6.80 5.09 7.78
CA ASN A 101 6.84 5.66 6.44
C ASN A 101 7.15 7.16 6.54
N TRP A 102 8.42 7.52 6.39
CA TRP A 102 8.87 8.92 6.52
C TRP A 102 8.42 9.81 5.38
N LYS A 103 7.93 9.22 4.28
CA LYS A 103 7.57 9.93 3.06
C LYS A 103 8.71 10.87 2.64
N CYS A 104 8.37 12.09 2.22
CA CYS A 104 9.31 13.10 1.77
C CYS A 104 9.34 14.31 2.74
N TYR A 105 9.62 14.07 4.03
CA TYR A 105 9.64 15.12 5.05
C TYR A 105 11.03 15.54 5.56
N LEU A 106 11.95 14.60 5.74
CA LEU A 106 13.20 14.87 6.46
C LEU A 106 14.34 15.30 5.52
N LEU A 107 15.11 16.30 5.96
CA LEU A 107 16.41 16.64 5.38
C LEU A 107 17.49 15.68 5.89
N LYS A 108 18.67 15.71 5.26
CA LYS A 108 19.78 14.79 5.55
C LYS A 108 20.14 14.74 7.03
N GLU A 109 20.36 15.89 7.67
CA GLU A 109 20.80 15.96 9.08
C GLU A 109 19.75 15.38 10.03
N GLU A 110 18.47 15.71 9.80
CA GLU A 110 17.34 15.22 10.58
C GLU A 110 17.17 13.70 10.42
N ALA A 111 17.22 13.22 9.18
CA ALA A 111 17.15 11.80 8.84
C ALA A 111 18.29 11.02 9.50
N TYR A 112 19.53 11.51 9.40
CA TYR A 112 20.69 10.80 9.97
C TYR A 112 20.63 10.76 11.49
N LYS A 113 20.31 11.88 12.13
CA LYS A 113 20.12 11.95 13.58
C LYS A 113 19.04 10.99 14.07
N LEU A 114 17.94 10.86 13.33
CA LEU A 114 16.87 9.93 13.69
C LEU A 114 17.26 8.46 13.44
N ILE A 115 17.96 8.15 12.33
CA ILE A 115 18.52 6.82 12.06
C ILE A 115 19.46 6.39 13.19
N ASP A 116 20.37 7.27 13.61
CA ASP A 116 21.35 6.98 14.66
C ASP A 116 20.65 6.63 15.98
N LYS A 117 19.60 7.38 16.35
CA LYS A 117 18.79 7.08 17.54
C LYS A 117 18.00 5.79 17.40
N LEU A 118 17.27 5.61 16.29
CA LEU A 118 16.41 4.45 16.09
C LEU A 118 17.19 3.15 16.07
N THR A 119 18.33 3.09 15.39
CA THR A 119 19.09 1.84 15.27
C THR A 119 19.71 1.37 16.59
N GLN A 120 19.83 2.24 17.59
CA GLN A 120 20.32 1.91 18.93
C GLN A 120 19.22 1.36 19.87
N ILE A 121 17.94 1.61 19.57
CA ILE A 121 16.85 1.16 20.46
C ILE A 121 16.80 -0.37 20.52
N LYS A 122 16.42 -0.89 21.69
CA LYS A 122 16.17 -2.31 21.90
C LYS A 122 14.68 -2.52 22.11
N PHE A 123 14.16 -3.58 21.52
CA PHE A 123 12.79 -4.03 21.64
C PHE A 123 12.73 -5.56 21.62
N SER A 124 11.64 -6.10 22.15
CA SER A 124 11.43 -7.54 22.29
C SER A 124 11.19 -8.21 20.92
N ASN A 125 11.06 -9.54 20.91
CA ASN A 125 10.68 -10.27 19.70
C ASN A 125 9.17 -10.27 19.43
N TYR A 126 8.38 -9.58 20.26
CA TYR A 126 6.94 -9.40 20.07
C TYR A 126 6.61 -8.41 18.95
N ILE A 127 7.54 -7.52 18.60
CA ILE A 127 7.34 -6.54 17.53
C ILE A 127 8.40 -6.66 16.43
N ASP A 128 8.00 -6.37 15.19
CA ASP A 128 8.89 -6.05 14.08
C ASP A 128 8.85 -4.52 13.86
N VAL A 129 10.02 -3.89 13.83
CA VAL A 129 10.14 -2.46 13.49
C VAL A 129 10.73 -2.34 12.09
N ILE A 130 10.01 -1.66 11.21
CA ILE A 130 10.40 -1.44 9.82
C ILE A 130 10.52 0.07 9.59
N VAL A 131 11.62 0.53 9.00
CA VAL A 131 11.84 1.95 8.72
C VAL A 131 11.98 2.17 7.22
N SER A 132 11.14 3.07 6.70
CA SER A 132 11.07 3.44 5.30
C SER A 132 11.40 4.92 5.09
N PRO A 133 12.71 5.26 5.04
CA PRO A 133 13.15 6.60 4.75
C PRO A 133 13.03 6.89 3.25
N ASN A 134 13.26 8.15 2.86
CA ASN A 134 13.53 8.48 1.46
C ASN A 134 14.72 7.62 0.95
N LEU A 135 14.66 7.18 -0.31
CA LEU A 135 15.67 6.31 -0.94
C LEU A 135 17.12 6.81 -0.73
N LEU A 136 17.33 8.13 -0.72
CA LEU A 136 18.64 8.76 -0.50
C LEU A 136 19.28 8.40 0.85
N PHE A 137 18.50 7.99 1.84
CA PHE A 137 18.96 7.68 3.19
C PHE A 137 18.95 6.18 3.50
N LEU A 138 18.43 5.33 2.59
CA LEU A 138 18.41 3.87 2.77
C LEU A 138 19.81 3.26 2.98
N PRO A 139 20.85 3.64 2.22
CA PRO A 139 22.21 3.11 2.45
C PRO A 139 22.72 3.40 3.86
N TYR A 140 22.51 4.62 4.36
CA TYR A 140 22.93 5.00 5.72
C TYR A 140 22.15 4.24 6.79
N LEU A 141 20.84 4.07 6.62
CA LEU A 141 20.02 3.25 7.51
C LEU A 141 20.55 1.81 7.59
N HIS A 142 20.81 1.19 6.43
CA HIS A 142 21.30 -0.19 6.38
C HIS A 142 22.70 -0.33 7.01
N GLU A 143 23.60 0.62 6.79
CA GLU A 143 24.91 0.68 7.45
C GLU A 143 24.75 0.72 8.98
N LYS A 144 23.91 1.62 9.50
CA LYS A 144 23.70 1.78 10.94
C LYS A 144 23.01 0.59 11.59
N ILE A 145 22.10 -0.08 10.87
CA ILE A 145 21.51 -1.35 11.32
C ILE A 145 22.61 -2.39 11.55
N LYS A 146 23.55 -2.55 10.59
CA LYS A 146 24.67 -3.50 10.72
C LYS A 146 25.62 -3.10 11.85
N GLN A 147 26.05 -1.84 11.91
CA GLN A 147 26.98 -1.34 12.93
C GLN A 147 26.43 -1.55 14.36
N ASN A 148 25.15 -1.29 14.57
CA ASN A 148 24.53 -1.35 15.90
C ASN A 148 23.93 -2.72 16.23
N ASN A 149 24.06 -3.71 15.33
CA ASN A 149 23.37 -5.00 15.41
C ASN A 149 21.87 -4.81 15.74
N SER A 150 21.23 -3.91 14.99
CA SER A 150 19.84 -3.51 15.20
C SER A 150 18.87 -4.55 14.62
N LYS A 151 17.73 -4.75 15.29
CA LYS A 151 16.64 -5.61 14.78
C LYS A 151 15.74 -4.89 13.75
N ILE A 152 15.98 -3.60 13.51
CA ILE A 152 15.19 -2.82 12.54
C ILE A 152 15.40 -3.39 11.13
N SER A 153 14.32 -3.50 10.37
CA SER A 153 14.37 -3.85 8.95
C SER A 153 14.27 -2.61 8.07
N PRO A 154 15.13 -2.44 7.06
CA PRO A 154 15.03 -1.33 6.12
C PRO A 154 13.96 -1.62 5.04
N CYS A 155 13.28 -0.57 4.58
CA CYS A 155 12.18 -0.67 3.62
C CYS A 155 12.20 0.47 2.60
N SER A 156 12.05 0.18 1.31
CA SER A 156 11.80 1.23 0.32
C SER A 156 10.37 1.73 0.36
N GLN A 157 10.16 2.98 -0.06
CA GLN A 157 8.84 3.60 -0.14
C GLN A 157 8.09 3.24 -1.44
N ASP A 158 8.79 2.68 -2.42
CA ASP A 158 8.28 2.23 -3.71
C ASP A 158 9.27 1.27 -4.38
N VAL A 159 8.83 0.62 -5.45
CA VAL A 159 9.64 -0.18 -6.37
C VAL A 159 9.20 0.07 -7.81
N SER A 160 10.14 -0.03 -8.76
CA SER A 160 9.87 0.22 -10.16
C SER A 160 8.87 -0.76 -10.81
N LEU A 161 8.17 -0.27 -11.84
CA LEU A 161 7.35 -1.08 -12.75
C LEU A 161 8.17 -2.01 -13.64
N VAL A 162 9.40 -1.62 -13.95
CA VAL A 162 10.31 -2.42 -14.76
C VAL A 162 11.08 -3.40 -13.86
N ASN A 163 11.41 -4.56 -14.45
CA ASN A 163 12.15 -5.61 -13.76
C ASN A 163 13.60 -5.67 -14.26
N GLY A 164 14.52 -6.10 -13.40
CA GLY A 164 15.94 -6.22 -13.73
C GLY A 164 16.69 -4.89 -13.80
N LEU A 165 17.79 -4.87 -14.55
CA LEU A 165 18.63 -3.69 -14.78
C LEU A 165 18.45 -3.23 -16.23
N GLY A 166 18.42 -1.92 -16.46
CA GLY A 166 18.26 -1.38 -17.81
C GLY A 166 18.19 0.14 -17.88
N ALA A 167 17.88 0.65 -19.08
CA ALA A 167 17.82 2.08 -19.39
C ALA A 167 16.52 2.73 -18.88
N PHE A 168 16.40 2.84 -17.56
CA PHE A 168 15.21 3.35 -16.85
C PHE A 168 15.62 4.48 -15.91
N THR A 169 16.09 5.60 -16.46
CA THR A 169 16.65 6.72 -15.70
C THR A 169 15.71 7.17 -14.57
N GLY A 170 16.22 7.15 -13.34
CA GLY A 170 15.49 7.58 -12.13
C GLY A 170 14.71 6.47 -11.43
N GLU A 171 14.54 5.30 -12.06
CA GLU A 171 13.82 4.17 -11.45
C GLU A 171 14.70 3.39 -10.46
N THR A 172 14.05 2.78 -9.47
CA THR A 172 14.69 1.85 -8.52
C THR A 172 14.03 0.49 -8.62
N THR A 173 14.70 -0.45 -9.27
CA THR A 173 14.15 -1.80 -9.50
C THR A 173 14.26 -2.67 -8.25
N ALA A 174 13.43 -3.71 -8.19
CA ALA A 174 13.40 -4.63 -7.06
C ALA A 174 14.75 -5.32 -6.83
N ASN A 175 15.48 -5.62 -7.92
CA ASN A 175 16.82 -6.20 -7.85
C ASN A 175 17.83 -5.26 -7.18
N LEU A 176 17.81 -3.96 -7.50
CA LEU A 176 18.70 -2.99 -6.87
C LEU A 176 18.47 -2.91 -5.36
N LEU A 177 17.21 -2.92 -4.93
CA LEU A 177 16.85 -2.93 -3.51
C LEU A 177 17.35 -4.19 -2.81
N HIS A 178 17.13 -5.35 -3.42
CA HIS A 178 17.58 -6.62 -2.85
C HIS A 178 19.10 -6.68 -2.68
N GLU A 179 19.86 -6.28 -3.72
CA GLU A 179 21.33 -6.20 -3.69
C GLU A 179 21.85 -5.25 -2.61
N LEU A 180 21.13 -4.15 -2.33
CA LEU A 180 21.44 -3.22 -1.24
C LEU A 180 21.14 -3.78 0.17
N GLY A 181 20.60 -5.00 0.28
CA GLY A 181 20.20 -5.62 1.55
C GLY A 181 18.85 -5.11 2.08
N ILE A 182 18.02 -4.54 1.21
CA ILE A 182 16.66 -4.11 1.54
C ILE A 182 15.71 -5.29 1.38
N ASN A 183 14.86 -5.51 2.38
CA ASN A 183 14.02 -6.72 2.45
C ASN A 183 12.51 -6.42 2.40
N TYR A 184 12.12 -5.14 2.48
CA TYR A 184 10.72 -4.70 2.43
C TYR A 184 10.55 -3.57 1.41
N THR A 185 9.38 -3.50 0.79
CA THR A 185 8.95 -2.35 -0.02
C THR A 185 7.49 -2.03 0.24
N ILE A 186 7.17 -0.74 0.32
CA ILE A 186 5.79 -0.25 0.27
C ILE A 186 5.35 -0.22 -1.20
N ILE A 187 4.14 -0.67 -1.51
CA ILE A 187 3.58 -0.67 -2.88
C ILE A 187 2.13 -0.20 -2.83
N GLY A 188 1.77 0.67 -3.79
CA GLY A 188 0.39 1.13 -3.95
C GLY A 188 -0.08 2.08 -2.84
N HIS A 189 0.86 2.79 -2.18
CA HIS A 189 0.52 3.81 -1.19
C HIS A 189 -0.46 4.82 -1.79
N SER A 190 -1.44 5.27 -1.00
CA SER A 190 -2.51 6.18 -1.45
C SER A 190 -2.00 7.43 -2.19
N GLU A 191 -0.86 8.00 -1.80
CA GLU A 191 -0.22 9.13 -2.50
C GLU A 191 0.33 8.78 -3.89
N ARG A 192 0.80 7.54 -4.08
CA ARG A 192 1.25 7.04 -5.39
C ARG A 192 0.06 6.80 -6.32
N LYS A 193 -1.03 6.25 -5.81
CA LYS A 193 -2.29 6.05 -6.54
C LYS A 193 -2.99 7.36 -6.89
N LYS A 194 -2.99 8.33 -5.96
CA LYS A 194 -3.53 9.68 -6.21
C LYS A 194 -2.75 10.40 -7.31
N GLY A 195 -1.44 10.22 -7.35
CA GLY A 195 -0.54 10.97 -8.22
C GLY A 195 -0.29 12.39 -7.71
N PHE A 196 0.76 13.03 -8.23
CA PHE A 196 1.15 14.39 -7.84
C PHE A 196 0.70 15.48 -8.81
N PHE A 197 0.24 15.09 -10.01
CA PHE A 197 -0.24 16.03 -11.03
C PHE A 197 -1.51 15.49 -11.70
N ASN A 198 -1.45 14.27 -12.25
CA ASN A 198 -2.56 13.59 -12.90
C ASN A 198 -2.90 12.27 -12.17
N VAL A 199 -3.49 11.32 -12.89
CA VAL A 199 -3.73 9.94 -12.45
C VAL A 199 -2.41 9.30 -12.03
N GLY A 200 -2.38 8.78 -10.80
CA GLY A 200 -1.26 8.03 -10.28
C GLY A 200 -1.30 6.57 -10.70
N GLU A 201 -0.72 5.72 -9.87
CA GLU A 201 -0.64 4.27 -10.12
C GLU A 201 -2.01 3.60 -10.21
N ASN A 202 -2.20 2.80 -11.25
CA ASN A 202 -3.38 1.97 -11.41
C ASN A 202 -3.19 0.57 -10.78
N ILE A 203 -4.23 -0.25 -10.90
CA ILE A 203 -4.30 -1.56 -10.23
C ILE A 203 -3.38 -2.59 -10.89
N GLU A 204 -3.24 -2.54 -12.22
CA GLU A 204 -2.35 -3.41 -12.99
C GLU A 204 -0.88 -3.08 -12.72
N GLN A 205 -0.55 -1.80 -12.65
CA GLN A 205 0.76 -1.29 -12.24
C GLN A 205 1.10 -1.73 -10.82
N THR A 206 0.15 -1.59 -9.89
CA THR A 206 0.30 -2.08 -8.51
C THR A 206 0.60 -3.58 -8.49
N ALA A 207 -0.20 -4.40 -9.18
CA ALA A 207 0.00 -5.85 -9.25
C ALA A 207 1.33 -6.25 -9.90
N LEU A 208 1.79 -5.50 -10.92
CA LEU A 208 3.09 -5.71 -11.55
C LEU A 208 4.25 -5.39 -10.61
N LYS A 209 4.17 -4.29 -9.84
CA LYS A 209 5.17 -3.97 -8.81
C LYS A 209 5.25 -5.05 -7.74
N VAL A 210 4.10 -5.57 -7.28
CA VAL A 210 4.05 -6.70 -6.33
C VAL A 210 4.79 -7.91 -6.89
N TYR A 211 4.52 -8.29 -8.14
CA TYR A 211 5.20 -9.39 -8.82
C TYR A 211 6.72 -9.18 -8.88
N ASN A 212 7.18 -8.00 -9.30
CA ASN A 212 8.60 -7.67 -9.38
C ASN A 212 9.28 -7.77 -8.00
N ALA A 213 8.64 -7.23 -6.96
CA ALA A 213 9.16 -7.26 -5.59
C ALA A 213 9.32 -8.68 -5.05
N ILE A 214 8.27 -9.50 -5.18
CA ILE A 214 8.25 -10.88 -4.69
C ILE A 214 9.29 -11.74 -5.42
N ASN A 215 9.41 -11.60 -6.74
CA ASN A 215 10.42 -12.33 -7.52
C ASN A 215 11.86 -11.99 -7.12
N SER A 216 12.09 -10.74 -6.71
CA SER A 216 13.37 -10.28 -6.18
C SER A 216 13.49 -10.47 -4.66
N LYS A 217 12.66 -11.33 -4.07
CA LYS A 217 12.70 -11.74 -2.65
C LYS A 217 12.46 -10.62 -1.64
N LEU A 218 11.82 -9.54 -2.07
CA LEU A 218 11.31 -8.50 -1.18
C LEU A 218 9.97 -8.93 -0.58
N LYS A 219 9.75 -8.58 0.69
CA LYS A 219 8.43 -8.59 1.31
C LYS A 219 7.68 -7.31 0.96
N VAL A 220 6.38 -7.43 0.75
CA VAL A 220 5.55 -6.33 0.24
C VAL A 220 4.63 -5.79 1.33
N ILE A 221 4.63 -4.49 1.55
CA ILE A 221 3.61 -3.77 2.30
C ILE A 221 2.64 -3.18 1.28
N LEU A 222 1.55 -3.89 1.02
CA LEU A 222 0.56 -3.54 0.01
C LEU A 222 -0.49 -2.61 0.60
N CYS A 223 -0.44 -1.34 0.23
CA CYS A 223 -1.41 -0.34 0.68
C CYS A 223 -2.71 -0.46 -0.12
N VAL A 224 -3.84 -0.54 0.59
CA VAL A 224 -5.20 -0.62 0.02
C VAL A 224 -6.17 0.19 0.86
N GLY A 225 -7.29 0.61 0.29
CA GLY A 225 -8.38 1.21 1.07
C GLY A 225 -8.79 2.60 0.62
N GLU A 226 -8.21 3.10 -0.48
CA GLU A 226 -8.42 4.47 -0.97
C GLU A 226 -9.89 4.78 -1.35
N ASN A 227 -10.68 3.74 -1.61
CA ASN A 227 -12.10 3.84 -1.97
C ASN A 227 -13.05 3.64 -0.78
N TYR A 228 -12.54 3.38 0.43
CA TYR A 228 -13.39 3.33 1.62
C TYR A 228 -13.74 4.76 2.05
N THR A 229 -14.94 5.19 1.68
CA THR A 229 -15.44 6.55 1.90
C THR A 229 -16.52 6.65 2.97
N ASN A 230 -17.23 5.57 3.33
CA ASN A 230 -18.36 5.61 4.24
C ASN A 230 -18.30 4.57 5.37
N ARG A 231 -18.91 4.91 6.50
CA ARG A 231 -19.10 4.05 7.71
C ARG A 231 -20.30 3.09 7.61
N GLU A 232 -21.17 3.24 6.60
CA GLU A 232 -22.53 2.66 6.60
C GLU A 232 -22.93 1.92 5.31
N CYS A 233 -22.01 1.60 4.40
CA CYS A 233 -22.32 0.79 3.21
C CYS A 233 -21.24 -0.24 2.96
N SER A 234 -21.68 -1.44 2.58
CA SER A 234 -20.84 -2.59 2.22
C SER A 234 -19.66 -2.15 1.37
N PHE A 235 -18.46 -2.54 1.78
CA PHE A 235 -17.21 -2.25 1.08
C PHE A 235 -17.39 -2.40 -0.45
N PRO A 236 -16.95 -1.43 -1.28
CA PRO A 236 -16.75 -1.67 -2.72
C PRO A 236 -15.54 -2.61 -2.89
N PHE A 237 -15.76 -3.86 -2.47
CA PHE A 237 -14.85 -5.00 -2.49
C PHE A 237 -14.23 -5.25 -3.85
N GLN A 238 -14.88 -4.78 -4.91
CA GLN A 238 -14.55 -5.16 -6.27
C GLN A 238 -13.12 -4.80 -6.65
N ARG A 239 -12.65 -3.58 -6.34
CA ARG A 239 -11.29 -3.15 -6.70
C ARG A 239 -10.22 -3.91 -5.92
N PHE A 240 -10.45 -4.20 -4.64
CA PHE A 240 -9.47 -5.00 -3.87
C PHE A 240 -9.47 -6.46 -4.33
N ARG A 241 -10.65 -7.04 -4.61
CA ARG A 241 -10.75 -8.40 -5.17
C ARG A 241 -10.10 -8.50 -6.55
N GLU A 242 -10.28 -7.49 -7.39
CA GLU A 242 -9.61 -7.37 -8.68
C GLU A 242 -8.09 -7.34 -8.51
N LEU A 243 -7.57 -6.59 -7.53
CA LEU A 243 -6.14 -6.52 -7.23
C LEU A 243 -5.61 -7.88 -6.77
N LEU A 244 -6.31 -8.54 -5.84
CA LEU A 244 -5.99 -9.89 -5.40
C LEU A 244 -6.03 -10.89 -6.56
N SER A 245 -6.98 -10.74 -7.48
CA SER A 245 -7.09 -11.57 -8.68
C SER A 245 -5.93 -11.35 -9.65
N LEU A 246 -5.48 -10.11 -9.84
CA LEU A 246 -4.30 -9.83 -10.67
C LEU A 246 -3.00 -10.33 -10.01
N ILE A 247 -2.89 -10.21 -8.69
CA ILE A 247 -1.74 -10.71 -7.92
C ILE A 247 -1.68 -12.24 -8.00
N LYS A 248 -2.78 -12.95 -7.71
CA LYS A 248 -2.80 -14.43 -7.72
C LYS A 248 -2.54 -15.05 -9.10
N GLN A 249 -2.78 -14.29 -10.18
CA GLN A 249 -2.42 -14.71 -11.53
C GLN A 249 -0.92 -14.58 -11.83
N LYS A 250 -0.20 -13.71 -11.10
CA LYS A 250 1.20 -13.39 -11.36
C LYS A 250 2.18 -14.07 -10.40
N ILE A 251 1.80 -14.27 -9.13
CA ILE A 251 2.69 -14.87 -8.12
C ILE A 251 2.17 -16.23 -7.66
N PRO A 252 3.07 -17.19 -7.35
CA PRO A 252 2.68 -18.46 -6.74
C PRO A 252 1.97 -18.24 -5.40
N LYS A 253 1.02 -19.11 -5.08
CA LYS A 253 0.18 -18.98 -3.88
C LYS A 253 1.00 -18.97 -2.59
N GLU A 254 2.05 -19.79 -2.52
CA GLU A 254 2.98 -19.88 -1.40
C GLU A 254 3.78 -18.60 -1.14
N GLU A 255 3.91 -17.73 -2.14
CA GLU A 255 4.60 -16.45 -2.03
C GLU A 255 3.67 -15.33 -1.52
N ILE A 256 2.35 -15.52 -1.54
CA ILE A 256 1.37 -14.51 -1.03
C ILE A 256 1.60 -14.21 0.46
N LYS A 257 2.14 -15.17 1.23
CA LYS A 257 2.50 -14.97 2.64
C LYS A 257 3.55 -13.86 2.87
N ASN A 258 4.27 -13.45 1.82
CA ASN A 258 5.25 -12.36 1.87
C ASN A 258 4.61 -10.97 1.69
N ILE A 259 3.28 -10.91 1.60
CA ILE A 259 2.50 -9.66 1.54
C ILE A 259 1.93 -9.35 2.93
N ILE A 260 2.07 -8.09 3.34
CA ILE A 260 1.38 -7.47 4.47
C ILE A 260 0.39 -6.47 3.88
N ILE A 261 -0.87 -6.49 4.31
CA ILE A 261 -1.88 -5.54 3.86
C ILE A 261 -1.85 -4.32 4.77
N ALA A 262 -1.57 -3.14 4.21
CA ALA A 262 -1.70 -1.86 4.90
C ALA A 262 -3.04 -1.22 4.53
N PHE A 263 -3.98 -1.19 5.48
CA PHE A 263 -5.29 -0.58 5.26
C PHE A 263 -5.24 0.93 5.49
N GLU A 264 -5.49 1.69 4.42
CA GLU A 264 -5.41 3.14 4.31
C GLU A 264 -6.78 3.74 3.98
N PRO A 265 -7.68 3.92 4.96
CA PRO A 265 -8.97 4.56 4.71
C PRO A 265 -8.75 6.02 4.36
N ARG A 266 -9.27 6.45 3.21
CA ARG A 266 -9.01 7.78 2.63
C ARG A 266 -9.28 8.95 3.59
N PHE A 267 -10.26 8.81 4.49
CA PHE A 267 -10.62 9.84 5.45
C PHE A 267 -9.66 9.98 6.65
N ALA A 268 -8.78 8.99 6.88
CA ALA A 268 -7.86 9.00 8.02
C ALA A 268 -6.38 9.21 7.64
N VAL A 269 -6.02 9.08 6.36
CA VAL A 269 -4.63 9.25 5.90
C VAL A 269 -4.30 10.72 5.74
N GLY A 270 -3.37 11.23 6.54
CA GLY A 270 -2.86 12.60 6.44
C GLY A 270 -3.84 13.69 6.88
N THR A 271 -5.02 13.33 7.41
CA THR A 271 -6.06 14.26 7.89
C THR A 271 -5.94 14.58 9.37
N GLY A 272 -5.21 13.78 10.14
CA GLY A 272 -5.17 13.85 11.61
C GLY A 272 -6.42 13.26 12.28
N ASN A 273 -7.40 12.76 11.51
CA ASN A 273 -8.65 12.23 12.02
C ASN A 273 -8.63 10.69 12.04
N PRO A 274 -8.48 10.04 13.19
CA PRO A 274 -8.45 8.58 13.29
C PRO A 274 -9.81 7.92 12.97
N VAL A 275 -9.78 6.68 12.50
CA VAL A 275 -10.97 5.80 12.41
C VAL A 275 -11.26 5.21 13.79
N SER A 276 -12.52 5.13 14.23
CA SER A 276 -12.83 4.42 15.48
C SER A 276 -12.46 2.95 15.41
N SER A 277 -11.99 2.36 16.53
CA SER A 277 -11.58 0.96 16.62
C SER A 277 -12.65 -0.03 16.13
N SER A 278 -13.92 0.22 16.45
CA SER A 278 -15.05 -0.58 15.93
C SER A 278 -15.15 -0.57 14.40
N ASN A 279 -15.02 0.61 13.77
CA ASN A 279 -15.05 0.71 12.31
C ASN A 279 -13.83 0.07 11.66
N LEU A 280 -12.66 0.18 12.30
CA LEU A 280 -11.45 -0.48 11.83
C LEU A 280 -11.61 -2.01 11.84
N ASN A 281 -12.18 -2.59 12.89
CA ASN A 281 -12.48 -4.03 12.95
C ASN A 281 -13.41 -4.48 11.82
N ASN A 282 -14.46 -3.72 11.52
CA ASN A 282 -15.34 -4.02 10.39
C ASN A 282 -14.58 -4.02 9.05
N CYS A 283 -13.69 -3.04 8.84
CA CYS A 283 -12.87 -2.99 7.63
C CYS A 283 -11.89 -4.17 7.55
N CYS A 284 -11.26 -4.55 8.67
CA CYS A 284 -10.37 -5.70 8.74
C CYS A 284 -11.11 -7.01 8.45
N PHE A 285 -12.33 -7.17 8.99
CA PHE A 285 -13.20 -8.30 8.70
C PHE A 285 -13.49 -8.40 7.20
N ASP A 286 -13.86 -7.28 6.58
CA ASP A 286 -14.11 -7.22 5.14
C ASP A 286 -12.84 -7.59 4.34
N ILE A 287 -11.68 -7.03 4.69
CA ILE A 287 -10.40 -7.38 4.03
C ILE A 287 -10.14 -8.89 4.12
N ARG A 288 -10.27 -9.50 5.30
CA ARG A 288 -10.11 -10.95 5.48
C ARG A 288 -11.10 -11.73 4.62
N ARG A 289 -12.38 -11.35 4.61
CA ARG A 289 -13.40 -12.00 3.77
C ARG A 289 -13.04 -11.94 2.28
N ALA A 290 -12.51 -10.81 1.81
CA ALA A 290 -12.05 -10.69 0.43
C ALA A 290 -10.92 -11.68 0.11
N ILE A 291 -9.94 -11.81 1.02
CA ILE A 291 -8.81 -12.74 0.85
C ILE A 291 -9.29 -14.19 0.90
N LEU A 292 -10.20 -14.53 1.80
CA LEU A 292 -10.81 -15.86 1.88
C LEU A 292 -11.49 -16.25 0.57
N ASP A 293 -12.29 -15.34 0.03
CA ASP A 293 -13.06 -15.60 -1.19
C ASP A 293 -12.17 -15.67 -2.44
N GLU A 294 -11.15 -14.81 -2.54
CA GLU A 294 -10.31 -14.69 -3.75
C GLU A 294 -9.13 -15.65 -3.78
N ILE A 295 -8.58 -15.98 -2.61
CA ILE A 295 -7.35 -16.76 -2.45
C ILE A 295 -7.67 -18.10 -1.77
N ASP A 296 -7.77 -18.10 -0.44
CA ASP A 296 -8.15 -19.25 0.39
C ASP A 296 -8.18 -18.88 1.88
N GLU A 297 -8.66 -19.84 2.68
CA GLU A 297 -8.78 -19.72 4.13
C GLU A 297 -7.44 -19.59 4.87
N ASN A 298 -6.41 -20.34 4.47
CA ASN A 298 -5.11 -20.31 5.13
C ASN A 298 -4.44 -18.94 4.95
N THR A 299 -4.43 -18.41 3.73
CA THR A 299 -3.94 -17.06 3.44
C THR A 299 -4.73 -16.02 4.21
N SER A 300 -6.07 -16.13 4.24
CA SER A 300 -6.94 -15.21 4.98
C SER A 300 -6.65 -15.16 6.48
N LYS A 301 -6.22 -16.28 7.08
CA LYS A 301 -5.85 -16.35 8.51
C LYS A 301 -4.45 -15.82 8.77
N CYS A 302 -3.50 -16.17 7.89
CA CYS A 302 -2.08 -15.90 8.12
C CYS A 302 -1.63 -14.49 7.72
N ILE A 303 -2.27 -13.89 6.71
CA ILE A 303 -1.83 -12.58 6.21
C ILE A 303 -2.02 -11.51 7.29
N LYS A 304 -0.99 -10.69 7.46
CA LYS A 304 -1.02 -9.59 8.42
C LYS A 304 -1.73 -8.39 7.83
N ILE A 305 -2.61 -7.76 8.63
CA ILE A 305 -3.34 -6.56 8.28
C ILE A 305 -2.95 -5.47 9.27
N ILE A 306 -2.27 -4.44 8.78
CA ILE A 306 -1.86 -3.28 9.58
C ILE A 306 -2.71 -2.07 9.20
N TYR A 307 -2.84 -1.12 10.12
CA TYR A 307 -3.58 0.12 9.88
C TYR A 307 -2.63 1.26 9.49
N GLY A 308 -2.90 1.89 8.35
CA GLY A 308 -2.11 2.98 7.76
C GLY A 308 -2.73 4.38 7.89
N GLY A 309 -3.72 4.55 8.78
CA GLY A 309 -4.30 5.87 9.07
C GLY A 309 -3.52 6.67 10.12
N SER A 310 -4.16 7.71 10.66
CA SER A 310 -3.53 8.60 11.65
C SER A 310 -3.31 7.91 13.00
N ILE A 311 -2.07 7.45 13.24
CA ILE A 311 -1.61 6.93 14.53
C ILE A 311 -0.76 7.98 15.24
N THR A 312 -1.06 8.18 16.52
CA THR A 312 -0.37 9.07 17.44
C THR A 312 -0.13 8.37 18.77
N LYS A 313 0.74 8.95 19.62
CA LYS A 313 0.95 8.46 20.99
C LYS A 313 -0.35 8.42 21.81
N SER A 314 -1.30 9.31 21.55
CA SER A 314 -2.56 9.40 22.30
C SER A 314 -3.62 8.38 21.90
N ASN A 315 -3.57 7.83 20.68
CA ASN A 315 -4.61 6.92 20.18
C ASN A 315 -4.12 5.48 19.98
N VAL A 316 -2.81 5.24 19.99
CA VAL A 316 -2.26 3.90 19.70
C VAL A 316 -2.77 2.85 20.70
N GLN A 317 -2.99 3.22 21.97
CA GLN A 317 -3.48 2.28 22.99
C GLN A 317 -4.89 1.77 22.67
N ASP A 318 -5.81 2.66 22.27
CA ASP A 318 -7.17 2.27 21.88
C ASP A 318 -7.13 1.22 20.76
N TYR A 319 -6.26 1.41 19.77
CA TYR A 319 -6.13 0.44 18.68
C TYR A 319 -5.51 -0.88 19.12
N ILE A 320 -4.52 -0.87 20.01
CA ILE A 320 -3.91 -2.09 20.53
C ILE A 320 -4.95 -2.90 21.32
N GLU A 321 -5.73 -2.25 22.18
CA GLU A 321 -6.69 -2.90 23.07
C GLU A 321 -7.97 -3.35 22.35
N ASN A 322 -8.48 -2.50 21.45
CA ASN A 322 -9.84 -2.65 20.92
C ASN A 322 -9.86 -3.13 19.46
N THR A 323 -8.73 -3.54 18.88
CA THR A 323 -8.70 -4.05 17.49
C THR A 323 -7.82 -5.27 17.29
N LEU A 324 -8.14 -6.04 16.24
CA LEU A 324 -7.41 -7.25 15.86
C LEU A 324 -6.28 -6.99 14.85
N ILE A 325 -5.90 -5.73 14.63
CA ILE A 325 -4.85 -5.38 13.68
C ILE A 325 -3.48 -5.92 14.11
N ASP A 326 -2.66 -6.21 13.11
CA ASP A 326 -1.30 -6.71 13.27
C ASP A 326 -0.27 -5.59 13.49
N GLY A 327 -0.71 -4.34 13.58
CA GLY A 327 0.14 -3.18 13.83
C GLY A 327 -0.16 -2.02 12.89
N PHE A 328 0.86 -1.22 12.56
CA PHE A 328 0.68 0.14 12.07
C PHE A 328 1.65 0.52 10.94
N LEU A 329 1.16 1.27 9.95
CA LEU A 329 1.96 2.03 8.98
C LEU A 329 1.85 3.52 9.31
N ILE A 330 2.87 4.06 9.97
CA ILE A 330 2.84 5.38 10.60
C ILE A 330 3.52 6.41 9.69
N GLY A 331 2.82 7.49 9.40
CA GLY A 331 3.34 8.63 8.62
C GLY A 331 4.03 9.68 9.49
N LYS A 332 3.35 10.80 9.72
CA LYS A 332 3.94 11.99 10.36
C LYS A 332 4.46 11.77 11.78
N SER A 333 3.81 10.93 12.59
CA SER A 333 4.32 10.57 13.93
C SER A 333 5.51 9.59 13.92
N SER A 334 6.09 9.31 12.74
CA SER A 334 7.26 8.45 12.60
C SER A 334 8.57 9.20 12.32
N ILE A 335 8.52 10.53 12.18
CA ILE A 335 9.65 11.37 11.73
C ILE A 335 10.37 12.09 12.87
N ASP A 336 10.07 11.74 14.12
CA ASP A 336 10.71 12.28 15.32
C ASP A 336 10.73 11.23 16.45
N GLU A 337 11.11 11.64 17.66
CA GLU A 337 11.23 10.76 18.82
C GLU A 337 9.90 10.16 19.28
N THR A 338 8.76 10.71 18.88
CA THR A 338 7.43 10.13 19.21
C THR A 338 7.29 8.71 18.66
N PHE A 339 8.00 8.38 17.58
CA PHE A 339 8.04 7.02 17.05
C PHE A 339 8.65 6.03 18.04
N ILE A 340 9.71 6.42 18.76
CA ILE A 340 10.36 5.58 19.77
C ILE A 340 9.41 5.31 20.93
N ASP A 341 8.62 6.32 21.33
CA ASP A 341 7.59 6.15 22.35
C ASP A 341 6.51 5.16 21.90
N ILE A 342 6.04 5.28 20.64
CA ILE A 342 5.05 4.35 20.08
C ILE A 342 5.61 2.92 20.04
N ILE A 343 6.87 2.73 19.62
CA ILE A 343 7.53 1.42 19.63
C ILE A 343 7.51 0.81 21.03
N LYS A 344 7.97 1.56 22.04
CA LYS A 344 8.01 1.08 23.43
C LYS A 344 6.62 0.75 23.96
N HIS A 345 5.63 1.57 23.62
CA HIS A 345 4.26 1.39 24.07
C HIS A 345 3.65 0.10 23.51
N VAL A 346 3.79 -0.14 22.20
CA VAL A 346 3.33 -1.38 21.56
C VAL A 346 4.13 -2.59 22.08
N ASP A 347 5.45 -2.47 22.28
CA ASP A 347 6.28 -3.56 22.81
C ASP A 347 5.82 -4.00 24.20
N ASN A 348 5.51 -3.03 25.06
CA ASN A 348 5.06 -3.29 26.44
C ASN A 348 3.65 -3.87 26.52
N SER A 349 2.82 -3.72 25.47
CA SER A 349 1.46 -4.27 25.44
C SER A 349 1.41 -5.80 25.42
N HIS A 350 2.54 -6.50 25.22
CA HIS A 350 2.59 -7.96 25.33
C HIS A 350 2.45 -8.48 26.78
N HIS A 351 2.66 -7.61 27.76
CA HIS A 351 2.67 -7.96 29.19
C HIS A 351 1.32 -7.72 29.88
N VAL A 352 0.31 -7.26 29.14
CA VAL A 352 -1.06 -7.01 29.59
C VAL A 352 -1.96 -8.05 28.92
#